data_AF-A0AAD5D1N2-F1
#
_entry.id   AF-A0AAD5D1N2-F1
#
_cell.length_a   1.000
_cell.length_b   1.000
_cell.length_c   1.000
_cell.angle_alpha   90.00
_cell.angle_beta   90.00
_cell.angle_gamma   90.00
#
_symmetry.space_group_name_H-M   'P 1'
#
loop_
_entity.id
_entity.type
_entity.pdbx_description
1 polymer ?
#
loop_
_entity_poly.entity_id
_entity_poly.type
_entity_poly.pdbx_seq_one_letter_code
_entity_poly.pdbx_strand_id
1 'polypeptide(L)'
;VQNKSTKTCPPIQAKLKRWERIKCKPNSLPIVHKMHVKLGDTVKVIAGRDKGKIGEITKIVKHNSTVIEAPIHSSNVMLYSKEQNVASRVGHKMLDNGKRVRYLLKTGEIIDSVEIWKKAVKEREKKAEEITVAS
;
A
#
# COMPACT_ATOMS: atom_id res chain seq x y z
N VAL A 1 26.22 -30.35 -40.36
CA VAL A 1 24.91 -30.83 -39.88
C VAL A 1 24.21 -29.65 -39.23
N GLN A 2 23.08 -29.20 -39.77
CA GLN A 2 22.43 -27.93 -39.39
C GLN A 2 21.80 -27.98 -37.99
N ASN A 3 21.95 -26.87 -37.27
CA ASN A 3 21.40 -26.56 -35.95
C ASN A 3 19.87 -26.67 -35.92
N LYS A 4 19.32 -27.55 -35.07
CA LYS A 4 17.91 -27.47 -34.67
C LYS A 4 17.80 -26.52 -33.48
N SER A 5 17.62 -25.23 -33.78
CA SER A 5 17.10 -24.26 -32.81
C SER A 5 15.71 -24.72 -32.37
N THR A 6 15.60 -25.26 -31.16
CA THR A 6 14.30 -25.53 -30.53
C THR A 6 13.66 -24.17 -30.25
N LYS A 7 12.69 -23.78 -31.08
CA LYS A 7 11.83 -22.63 -30.83
C LYS A 7 11.10 -22.87 -29.51
N THR A 8 11.63 -22.37 -28.40
CA THR A 8 10.87 -22.24 -27.16
C THR A 8 9.77 -21.23 -27.43
N CYS A 9 8.51 -21.66 -27.39
CA CYS A 9 7.38 -20.74 -27.44
C CYS A 9 7.58 -19.67 -26.36
N PRO A 10 7.42 -18.37 -26.67
CA PRO A 10 7.42 -17.35 -25.63
C PRO A 10 6.34 -17.70 -24.61
N PRO A 11 6.60 -17.59 -23.30
CA PRO A 11 5.58 -17.83 -22.30
C PRO A 11 4.39 -16.93 -22.62
N ILE A 12 3.20 -17.53 -22.71
CA ILE A 12 1.96 -16.80 -22.93
C ILE A 12 1.90 -15.76 -21.80
N GLN A 13 2.11 -14.48 -22.13
CA GLN A 13 1.82 -13.40 -21.21
C GLN A 13 0.34 -13.52 -20.89
N ALA A 14 0.01 -13.97 -19.69
CA ALA A 14 -1.36 -14.21 -19.28
C ALA A 14 -2.14 -12.90 -19.37
N LYS A 15 -2.93 -12.74 -20.44
CA LYS A 15 -3.81 -11.58 -20.60
C LYS A 15 -4.94 -11.74 -19.57
N LEU A 16 -5.23 -10.67 -18.82
CA LEU A 16 -6.38 -10.64 -17.91
C LEU A 16 -7.65 -11.07 -18.65
N LYS A 17 -8.49 -11.86 -18.00
CA LYS A 17 -9.77 -12.26 -18.59
C LYS A 17 -10.61 -11.02 -18.85
N ARG A 18 -11.42 -11.04 -19.90
CA ARG A 18 -12.19 -9.85 -20.35
C ARG A 18 -13.05 -9.25 -19.21
N TRP A 19 -13.59 -10.08 -18.33
CA TRP A 19 -14.44 -9.67 -17.20
C TRP A 19 -13.66 -9.29 -15.93
N GLU A 20 -12.35 -9.56 -15.87
CA GLU A 20 -11.47 -9.16 -14.76
C GLU A 20 -10.84 -7.77 -14.99
N ARG A 21 -11.24 -7.09 -16.07
CA ARG A 21 -10.81 -5.72 -16.37
C ARG A 21 -11.38 -4.73 -15.37
N ILE A 22 -10.64 -3.64 -15.18
CA ILE A 22 -11.02 -2.55 -14.28
C ILE A 22 -12.37 -1.99 -14.71
N LYS A 23 -13.31 -1.89 -13.77
CA LYS A 23 -14.62 -1.28 -14.01
C LYS A 23 -14.46 0.23 -14.18
N CYS A 24 -15.10 0.79 -15.20
CA CYS A 24 -15.04 2.22 -15.50
C CYS A 24 -16.39 2.91 -15.26
N LYS A 25 -16.31 4.20 -14.94
CA LYS A 25 -17.42 5.17 -14.91
C LYS A 25 -17.83 5.56 -16.35
N PRO A 26 -19.00 6.20 -16.55
CA PRO A 26 -19.41 6.67 -17.88
C PRO A 26 -18.41 7.65 -18.53
N ASN A 27 -17.65 8.41 -17.73
CA ASN A 27 -16.58 9.29 -18.20
C ASN A 27 -15.24 8.56 -18.43
N SER A 28 -15.26 7.24 -18.65
CA SER A 28 -14.10 6.35 -18.87
C SER A 28 -13.11 6.18 -17.70
N LEU A 29 -13.24 6.95 -16.60
CA LEU A 29 -12.35 6.83 -15.45
C LEU A 29 -12.58 5.53 -14.68
N PRO A 30 -11.54 4.90 -14.12
CA PRO A 30 -11.69 3.70 -13.31
C PRO A 30 -12.46 3.99 -12.02
N ILE A 31 -13.28 3.04 -11.60
CA ILE A 31 -13.94 3.08 -10.29
C ILE A 31 -12.88 2.78 -9.23
N VAL A 32 -12.69 3.73 -8.31
CA VAL A 32 -11.74 3.60 -7.19
C VAL A 32 -12.47 3.28 -5.90
N HIS A 33 -11.91 2.36 -5.11
CA HIS A 33 -12.40 2.05 -3.78
C HIS A 33 -11.73 2.96 -2.74
N LYS A 34 -12.52 3.37 -1.73
CA LYS A 34 -12.02 4.09 -0.56
C LYS A 34 -11.41 3.09 0.42
N MET A 35 -10.18 3.34 0.86
CA MET A 35 -9.43 2.44 1.74
C MET A 35 -9.07 3.14 3.06
N HIS A 36 -8.95 2.38 4.14
CA HIS A 36 -8.57 2.89 5.48
C HIS A 36 -7.06 3.01 5.70
N VAL A 37 -6.26 2.40 4.81
CA VAL A 37 -4.79 2.38 4.84
C VAL A 37 -4.17 3.35 3.84
N LYS A 38 -2.98 3.86 4.16
CA LYS A 38 -2.15 4.73 3.32
C LYS A 38 -0.75 4.13 3.11
N LEU A 39 0.00 4.74 2.21
CA LEU A 39 1.39 4.38 1.93
C LEU A 39 2.25 4.62 3.19
N GLY A 40 3.13 3.67 3.53
CA GLY A 40 4.01 3.78 4.70
C GLY A 40 3.33 3.52 6.06
N ASP A 41 2.04 3.18 6.09
CA ASP A 41 1.40 2.72 7.32
C ASP A 41 1.97 1.34 7.73
N THR A 42 2.28 1.14 9.00
CA THR A 42 2.60 -0.18 9.56
C THR A 42 1.31 -0.96 9.82
N VAL A 43 1.23 -2.16 9.28
CA VAL A 43 0.03 -3.01 9.36
C VAL A 43 0.36 -4.42 9.82
N LYS A 44 -0.63 -5.06 10.45
CA LYS A 44 -0.64 -6.48 10.79
C LYS A 44 -1.66 -7.21 9.93
N VAL A 45 -1.27 -8.36 9.40
CA VAL A 45 -2.16 -9.22 8.62
C VAL A 45 -3.11 -10.00 9.55
N ILE A 46 -4.40 -9.89 9.29
CA ILE A 46 -5.50 -10.49 10.07
C ILE A 46 -5.80 -11.91 9.60
N ALA A 47 -5.85 -12.10 8.29
CA ALA A 47 -6.32 -13.32 7.64
C ALA A 47 -5.51 -13.64 6.39
N GLY A 48 -5.47 -14.92 6.01
CA GLY A 48 -4.72 -15.43 4.87
C GLY A 48 -3.42 -16.14 5.26
N ARG A 49 -2.60 -16.47 4.26
CA ARG A 49 -1.35 -17.24 4.44
C ARG A 49 -0.33 -16.53 5.33
N ASP A 50 -0.29 -15.20 5.24
CA ASP A 50 0.66 -14.36 5.96
C ASP A 50 0.12 -13.84 7.30
N LYS A 51 -0.90 -14.50 7.87
CA LYS A 51 -1.54 -14.09 9.13
C LYS A 51 -0.52 -13.86 10.25
N GLY A 52 -0.65 -12.74 10.95
CA GLY A 52 0.16 -12.39 12.11
C GLY A 52 1.46 -11.65 11.76
N LYS A 53 1.93 -11.69 10.51
CA LYS A 53 3.08 -10.90 10.07
C LYS A 53 2.76 -9.41 10.12
N ILE A 54 3.78 -8.64 10.43
CA ILE A 54 3.74 -7.17 10.51
C ILE A 54 4.62 -6.65 9.38
N GLY A 55 4.16 -5.60 8.69
CA GLY A 55 4.83 -5.05 7.53
C GLY A 55 4.48 -3.58 7.29
N GLU A 56 5.12 -2.97 6.29
CA GLU A 56 4.94 -1.58 5.90
C GLU A 56 4.45 -1.48 4.45
N ILE A 57 3.43 -0.67 4.23
CA ILE A 57 2.77 -0.62 2.93
C ILE A 57 3.64 0.11 1.90
N THR A 58 4.10 -0.63 0.87
CA THR A 58 4.95 -0.07 -0.19
C THR A 58 4.16 0.51 -1.36
N LYS A 59 3.08 -0.13 -1.79
CA LYS A 59 2.20 0.37 -2.87
C LYS A 59 0.74 -0.01 -2.62
N ILE A 60 -0.18 0.80 -3.12
CA ILE A 60 -1.63 0.60 -2.98
C ILE A 60 -2.30 0.63 -4.36
N VAL A 61 -3.09 -0.40 -4.64
CA VAL A 61 -3.89 -0.55 -5.86
C VAL A 61 -5.37 -0.32 -5.53
N LYS A 62 -5.85 0.89 -5.78
CA LYS A 62 -7.20 1.36 -5.34
C LYS A 62 -8.37 0.75 -6.10
N HIS A 63 -8.17 0.26 -7.32
CA HIS A 63 -9.27 -0.31 -8.13
C HIS A 63 -9.64 -1.74 -7.71
N ASN A 64 -8.71 -2.47 -7.09
CA ASN A 64 -8.92 -3.84 -6.59
C ASN A 64 -8.75 -3.94 -5.06
N SER A 65 -8.69 -2.81 -4.36
CA SER A 65 -8.50 -2.74 -2.90
C SER A 65 -7.31 -3.58 -2.39
N THR A 66 -6.21 -3.58 -3.14
CA THR A 66 -5.06 -4.45 -2.88
C THR A 66 -3.85 -3.64 -2.41
N VAL A 67 -3.10 -4.19 -1.47
CA VAL A 67 -1.90 -3.60 -0.84
C VAL A 67 -0.69 -4.46 -1.19
N ILE A 68 0.48 -3.85 -1.39
CA ILE A 68 1.65 -4.52 -1.98
C ILE A 68 2.81 -4.63 -0.98
N GLU A 69 3.10 -5.89 -0.64
CA GLU A 69 4.43 -6.50 -0.45
C GLU A 69 4.43 -7.82 -1.27
N ALA A 70 3.35 -8.60 -1.10
CA ALA A 70 2.63 -9.38 -2.11
C ALA A 70 1.17 -8.85 -2.17
N PRO A 71 0.39 -9.05 -3.24
CA PRO A 71 -0.96 -8.50 -3.33
C PRO A 71 -1.88 -9.11 -2.27
N ILE A 72 -2.15 -8.36 -1.20
CA ILE A 72 -3.08 -8.71 -0.12
C ILE A 72 -4.27 -7.76 -0.17
N HIS A 73 -5.48 -8.28 -0.01
CA HIS A 73 -6.68 -7.44 0.04
C HIS A 73 -6.72 -6.60 1.33
N SER A 74 -7.09 -5.33 1.22
CA SER A 74 -7.00 -4.38 2.33
C SER A 74 -7.87 -4.69 3.53
N SER A 75 -8.93 -5.47 3.35
CA SER A 75 -9.75 -5.95 4.48
C SER A 75 -8.99 -6.89 5.41
N ASN A 76 -7.92 -7.52 4.92
CA ASN A 76 -7.15 -8.51 5.66
C ASN A 76 -6.00 -7.87 6.43
N VAL A 77 -5.93 -6.55 6.52
CA VAL A 77 -4.88 -5.81 7.25
C VAL A 77 -5.48 -4.80 8.23
N MET A 78 -4.87 -4.71 9.41
CA MET A 78 -5.17 -3.72 10.45
C MET A 78 -3.94 -2.85 10.71
N LEU A 79 -4.15 -1.59 11.10
CA LEU A 79 -3.05 -0.74 11.54
C LEU A 79 -2.43 -1.28 12.83
N TYR A 80 -1.12 -1.15 12.95
CA TYR A 80 -0.33 -1.68 14.05
C TYR A 80 0.44 -0.56 14.75
N SER A 81 0.30 -0.47 16.07
CA SER A 81 1.17 0.37 16.91
C SER A 81 2.44 -0.40 17.26
N LYS A 82 3.60 0.17 16.94
CA LYS A 82 4.91 -0.37 17.34
C LYS A 82 5.17 -0.19 18.83
N GLU A 83 4.57 0.83 19.45
CA GLU A 83 4.78 1.16 20.87
C GLU A 83 4.08 0.15 21.78
N GLN A 84 2.80 -0.10 21.52
CA GLN A 84 1.97 -0.96 22.37
C GLN A 84 1.88 -2.39 21.85
N ASN A 85 2.45 -2.69 20.68
CA ASN A 85 2.38 -3.99 20.00
C ASN A 85 0.96 -4.49 19.74
N VAL A 86 0.01 -3.57 19.60
CA VAL A 86 -1.41 -3.88 19.42
C VAL A 86 -1.87 -3.44 18.04
N ALA A 87 -2.54 -4.35 17.33
CA ALA A 87 -3.31 -4.03 16.13
C ALA A 87 -4.70 -3.52 16.51
N SER A 88 -5.14 -2.43 15.88
CA SER A 88 -6.44 -1.83 16.18
C SER A 88 -7.16 -1.25 14.95
N ARG A 89 -8.45 -0.97 15.13
CA ARG A 89 -9.28 -0.29 14.13
C ARG A 89 -8.98 1.20 14.12
N VAL A 90 -9.31 1.84 12.99
CA VAL A 90 -9.03 3.26 12.74
C VAL A 90 -10.24 4.12 13.06
N GLY A 91 -10.00 5.20 13.78
CA GLY A 91 -10.95 6.29 14.02
C GLY A 91 -10.48 7.59 13.36
N HIS A 92 -11.35 8.59 13.34
CA HIS A 92 -11.02 9.94 12.88
C HIS A 92 -11.26 10.95 14.00
N LYS A 93 -10.28 11.82 14.25
CA LYS A 93 -10.36 12.89 15.25
C LYS A 93 -10.05 14.22 14.58
N MET A 94 -10.73 15.29 15.01
CA MET A 94 -10.35 16.66 14.67
C MET A 94 -9.35 17.15 15.71
N LEU A 95 -8.22 17.71 15.25
CA LEU A 95 -7.27 18.41 16.10
C LEU A 95 -7.70 19.87 16.29
N ASP A 96 -7.13 20.53 17.30
CA ASP A 96 -7.37 21.95 17.60
C ASP A 96 -6.99 22.87 16.43
N ASN A 97 -6.04 22.40 15.62
CA ASN A 97 -5.60 23.04 14.37
C ASN A 97 -6.63 22.92 13.21
N GLY A 98 -7.83 22.37 13.45
CA GLY A 98 -8.85 22.10 12.44
C GLY A 98 -8.55 20.94 11.48
N LYS A 99 -7.44 20.21 11.70
CA LYS A 99 -7.02 19.09 10.84
C LYS A 99 -7.69 17.78 11.25
N ARG A 100 -8.26 17.06 10.28
CA ARG A 100 -8.81 15.71 10.47
C ARG A 100 -7.71 14.66 10.35
N VAL A 101 -7.42 13.96 11.44
CA VAL A 101 -6.39 12.91 11.49
C VAL A 101 -6.99 11.54 11.79
N ARG A 102 -6.27 10.49 11.39
CA ARG A 102 -6.56 9.11 11.78
C ARG A 102 -5.90 8.81 13.14
N TYR A 103 -6.61 8.08 13.99
CA TYR A 103 -6.08 7.58 15.26
C TYR A 103 -6.44 6.11 15.48
N LEU A 104 -5.68 5.43 16.32
CA LEU A 104 -5.92 4.04 16.73
C LEU A 104 -6.93 4.00 17.88
N LEU A 105 -8.02 3.23 17.74
CA LEU A 105 -9.08 3.21 18.77
C LEU A 105 -8.62 2.65 20.12
N LYS A 106 -7.71 1.68 20.11
CA LYS A 106 -7.28 1.01 21.35
C LYS A 106 -6.21 1.80 22.10
N THR A 107 -5.29 2.41 21.36
CA THR A 107 -4.10 3.05 21.93
C THR A 107 -4.26 4.57 22.05
N GLY A 108 -5.16 5.16 21.25
CA GLY A 108 -5.35 6.61 21.15
C GLY A 108 -4.28 7.32 20.31
N GLU A 109 -3.26 6.60 19.81
CA GLU A 109 -2.17 7.15 19.03
C GLU A 109 -2.64 7.74 17.70
N ILE A 110 -2.06 8.88 17.32
CA ILE A 110 -2.34 9.58 16.07
C ILE A 110 -1.37 9.10 14.99
N ILE A 111 -1.89 8.69 13.83
CA ILE A 111 -1.11 8.11 12.73
C ILE A 111 -0.64 9.18 11.73
N ASP A 112 -1.53 10.13 11.41
CA ASP A 112 -1.29 11.12 10.36
C ASP A 112 -0.70 12.41 10.96
N SER A 113 0.58 12.40 11.36
CA SER A 113 1.27 13.62 11.79
C SER A 113 1.87 14.37 10.59
N VAL A 114 1.90 15.70 10.66
CA VAL A 114 2.51 16.56 9.62
C VAL A 114 4.01 16.29 9.50
N GLU A 115 4.63 15.89 10.61
CA GLU A 115 6.05 15.61 10.73
C GLU A 115 6.48 14.41 9.88
N ILE A 116 5.63 13.38 9.76
CA ILE A 116 5.90 12.22 8.91
C ILE A 116 6.08 12.64 7.44
N TRP A 117 5.23 13.54 6.94
CA TRP A 117 5.36 14.04 5.56
C TRP A 117 6.63 14.86 5.37
N LYS A 118 6.94 15.77 6.30
CA LYS A 118 8.19 16.55 6.26
C LYS A 118 9.42 15.65 6.29
N LYS A 119 9.40 14.59 7.12
CA LYS A 119 10.46 13.59 7.20
C LYS A 119 10.62 12.82 5.89
N ALA A 120 9.52 12.35 5.31
CA ALA A 120 9.54 11.62 4.04
C ALA A 120 10.03 12.46 2.86
N VAL A 121 9.67 13.76 2.81
CA VAL A 121 10.19 14.70 1.80
C VAL A 121 11.69 14.89 1.96
N LYS A 122 12.16 15.13 3.19
CA LYS A 122 13.59 15.31 3.50
C LYS A 122 14.41 14.06 3.18
N GLU A 123 13.89 12.87 3.47
CA GLU A 123 14.54 11.59 3.10
C GLU A 123 14.61 11.40 1.59
N ARG A 124 13.59 11.83 0.83
CA ARG A 124 13.62 11.81 -0.64
C ARG A 124 14.65 12.77 -1.21
N GLU A 125 14.74 13.98 -0.68
CA GLU A 125 15.71 14.99 -1.10
C GLU A 125 17.15 14.48 -0.88
N LYS A 126 17.46 13.98 0.32
CA LYS A 126 18.77 13.37 0.61
C LYS A 126 19.11 12.20 -0.32
N LYS A 127 18.15 11.30 -0.56
CA LYS A 127 18.36 10.16 -1.47
C LYS A 127 18.61 10.61 -2.90
N ALA A 128 17.97 11.70 -3.35
CA ALA A 128 18.23 12.27 -4.66
C ALA A 128 19.63 12.88 -4.75
N GLU A 129 20.08 13.61 -3.71
CA GLU A 129 21.43 14.15 -3.61
C GLU A 129 22.50 13.03 -3.63
N GLU A 130 22.31 11.96 -2.85
CA GLU A 130 23.20 10.79 -2.85
C GLU A 130 23.33 10.15 -4.23
N ILE A 131 22.22 10.03 -4.98
CA ILE A 131 22.23 9.48 -6.34
C ILE A 131 22.99 10.40 -7.30
N THR A 132 22.82 11.72 -7.19
CA THR A 132 23.53 12.69 -8.04
C THR A 132 25.03 12.77 -7.74
N VAL A 133 25.44 12.50 -6.51
CA VAL A 133 26.87 12.46 -6.12
C VAL A 133 27.51 11.11 -6.50
N ALA A 134 26.72 10.04 -6.56
CA ALA A 134 27.17 8.71 -6.98
C ALA A 134 27.15 8.50 -8.51
N SER A 135 26.62 9.46 -9.28
CA SER A 135 26.56 9.45 -10.75
C SER A 135 27.63 10.38 -11.33
#